data_AF-E1IFZ1-F1
#
_entry.id   AF-E1IFZ1-F1
#
_cell.length_a   1.000
_cell.length_b   1.000
_cell.length_c   1.000
_cell.angle_alpha   90.00
_cell.angle_beta   90.00
_cell.angle_gamma   90.00
#
_symmetry.space_group_name_H-M   'P 1'
#
loop_
_entity.id
_entity.type
_entity.pdbx_description
1 polymer ?
#
loop_
_entity_poly.entity_id
_entity_poly.type
_entity_poly.pdbx_seq_one_letter_code
_entity_poly.pdbx_strand_id
1 'polypeptide(L)'
;MNIPTPARRSIHVPGLVYAALVLGLFFGSILIAQASGLWSVSGKFTPNGVPVQLSGTDPATIKGWMTIQAVLDAYPVDQASLYRQFGIPEETPSSTPLKDLEAVVPGFSVTALHDWLSTQVVP
;
A
#
# COMPACT_ATOMS: atom_id res chain seq x y z
N MET A 1 61.03 20.02 -26.82
CA MET A 1 60.12 19.02 -26.21
C MET A 1 58.69 19.45 -26.51
N ASN A 2 58.03 18.85 -27.51
CA ASN A 2 56.62 19.15 -27.83
C ASN A 2 55.72 18.21 -27.03
N ILE A 3 54.84 18.76 -26.18
CA ILE A 3 53.82 17.98 -25.47
C ILE A 3 52.61 17.87 -26.40
N PRO A 4 52.15 16.66 -26.79
CA PRO A 4 50.94 16.54 -27.58
C PRO A 4 49.72 16.95 -26.73
N THR A 5 48.94 17.93 -27.22
CA THR A 5 47.69 18.34 -26.58
C THR A 5 46.67 17.21 -26.68
N PRO A 6 46.05 16.75 -25.57
CA PRO A 6 45.02 15.73 -25.64
C PRO A 6 43.80 16.26 -26.39
N ALA A 7 43.37 15.55 -27.43
CA ALA A 7 42.16 15.87 -28.18
C ALA A 7 40.93 15.71 -27.27
N ARG A 8 40.27 16.83 -26.92
CA ARG A 8 39.05 16.83 -26.10
C ARG A 8 37.88 16.32 -26.94
N ARG A 9 37.42 15.10 -26.67
CA ARG A 9 36.23 14.52 -27.30
C ARG A 9 34.98 15.15 -26.67
N SER A 10 34.30 16.03 -27.39
CA SER A 10 32.98 16.53 -26.99
C SER A 10 31.89 15.55 -27.45
N ILE A 11 30.95 15.24 -26.56
CA ILE A 11 29.76 14.46 -26.88
C ILE A 11 28.59 15.44 -26.93
N HIS A 12 27.94 15.54 -28.08
CA HIS A 12 26.71 16.31 -28.24
C HIS A 12 25.52 15.39 -27.97
N VAL A 13 24.78 15.65 -26.89
CA VAL A 13 23.55 14.93 -26.57
C VAL A 13 22.38 15.72 -27.13
N PRO A 14 21.56 15.14 -28.04
CA PRO A 14 20.36 15.81 -28.53
C PRO A 14 19.43 16.16 -27.37
N GLY A 15 18.77 17.32 -27.41
CA GLY A 15 17.90 17.79 -26.31
C GLY A 15 16.80 16.79 -25.92
N LEU A 16 16.25 16.07 -26.91
CA LEU A 16 15.28 15.00 -26.67
C LEU A 16 15.87 13.82 -25.89
N VAL A 17 17.11 13.43 -26.21
CA VAL A 17 17.82 12.34 -25.52
C VAL A 17 18.12 12.76 -24.08
N TYR A 18 18.52 14.01 -23.88
CA TYR A 18 18.72 14.55 -22.53
C TYR A 18 17.42 14.54 -21.71
N ALA A 19 16.30 15.01 -22.29
CA ALA A 19 15.00 14.98 -21.63
C ALA A 19 14.55 13.55 -21.28
N ALA A 20 14.72 12.59 -22.21
CA ALA A 20 14.40 11.19 -21.97
C ALA A 20 15.27 10.57 -20.86
N LEU A 21 16.56 10.91 -20.80
CA LEU A 21 17.46 10.46 -19.73
C LEU A 21 17.04 11.01 -18.37
N VAL A 22 16.69 12.29 -18.28
CA VAL A 22 16.24 12.92 -17.03
C VAL A 22 14.93 12.29 -16.56
N LEU A 23 13.95 12.14 -17.44
CA LEU A 23 12.67 11.51 -17.10
C LEU A 23 12.86 10.03 -16.74
N GLY A 24 13.70 9.31 -17.48
CA GLY A 24 14.03 7.92 -17.20
C GLY A 24 14.72 7.74 -15.86
N LEU A 25 15.64 8.62 -15.49
CA LEU A 25 16.30 8.60 -14.18
C LEU A 25 15.30 8.91 -13.06
N PHE A 26 14.46 9.94 -13.26
CA PHE A 26 13.46 10.36 -12.29
C PHE A 26 12.41 9.25 -12.05
N PHE A 27 11.70 8.83 -13.09
CA PHE A 27 10.67 7.79 -12.97
C PHE A 27 11.27 6.41 -12.71
N GLY A 28 12.45 6.11 -13.25
CA GLY A 28 13.14 4.85 -12.99
C GLY A 28 13.48 4.68 -11.52
N SER A 29 13.99 5.73 -10.86
CA SER A 29 14.28 5.68 -9.41
C SER A 29 13.01 5.45 -8.58
N ILE A 30 11.90 6.11 -8.94
CA ILE A 30 10.60 5.94 -8.32
C ILE A 30 10.09 4.50 -8.47
N LEU A 31 10.14 3.96 -9.69
CA LEU A 31 9.66 2.61 -9.99
C LEU A 31 10.48 1.54 -9.25
N ILE A 32 11.81 1.71 -9.19
CA ILE A 32 12.68 0.80 -8.43
C ILE A 32 12.36 0.87 -6.93
N ALA A 33 12.17 2.07 -6.37
CA ALA A 33 11.84 2.24 -4.96
C ALA A 33 10.47 1.64 -4.59
N GLN A 34 9.48 1.75 -5.49
CA GLN A 34 8.16 1.13 -5.32
C GLN A 34 8.23 -0.40 -5.46
N ALA A 35 8.92 -0.92 -6.47
CA ALA A 35 9.02 -2.36 -6.73
C ALA A 35 9.83 -3.12 -5.66
N SER A 36 10.81 -2.47 -5.04
CA SER A 36 11.61 -3.04 -3.94
C SER A 36 10.92 -2.91 -2.57
N GLY A 37 9.74 -2.28 -2.50
CA GLY A 37 9.03 -2.05 -1.24
C GLY A 37 9.71 -1.04 -0.30
N LEU A 38 10.78 -0.36 -0.76
CA LEU A 38 11.49 0.66 0.01
C LEU A 38 10.68 1.94 0.19
N TRP A 39 9.71 2.19 -0.70
CA TRP A 39 8.86 3.36 -0.64
C TRP A 39 7.44 3.05 -1.11
N SER A 40 6.44 3.51 -0.36
CA SER A 40 5.03 3.42 -0.71
C SER A 40 4.38 4.81 -0.63
N VAL A 41 3.63 5.16 -1.67
CA VAL A 41 2.88 6.44 -1.76
C VAL A 41 1.63 6.40 -0.88
N SER A 42 1.18 5.20 -0.50
CA SER A 42 0.12 5.02 0.50
C SER A 42 0.71 5.32 1.89
N GLY A 43 0.65 6.59 2.31
CA GLY A 43 1.23 7.13 3.54
C GLY A 43 0.62 6.61 4.85
N LYS A 44 0.37 5.30 4.95
CA LYS A 44 -0.14 4.63 6.13
C LYS A 44 1.04 4.08 6.92
N PHE A 45 1.80 4.99 7.53
CA PHE A 45 2.91 4.66 8.42
C PHE A 45 2.46 4.75 9.88
N THR A 46 2.97 3.85 10.72
CA THR A 46 2.83 3.94 12.18
C THR A 46 3.55 5.21 12.69
N PRO A 47 3.28 5.67 13.94
CA PRO A 47 4.04 6.77 14.55
C PRO A 47 5.56 6.55 14.57
N ASN A 48 6.01 5.30 14.39
CA ASN A 48 7.42 4.90 14.35
C ASN A 48 8.00 4.83 12.92
N GLY A 49 7.26 5.30 11.90
CA GLY A 49 7.73 5.33 10.51
C GLY A 49 7.76 3.96 9.81
N VAL A 50 7.26 2.91 10.47
CA VAL A 50 7.13 1.58 9.87
C VAL A 50 5.84 1.56 9.04
N PRO A 51 5.86 1.07 7.79
CA PRO A 51 4.64 0.89 7.01
C PRO A 51 3.66 0.02 7.80
N VAL A 52 2.40 0.47 7.93
CA VAL A 52 1.33 -0.33 8.54
C VAL A 52 1.05 -1.48 7.58
N GLN A 53 1.80 -2.56 7.71
CA GLN A 53 1.50 -3.85 7.10
C GLN A 53 0.67 -4.62 8.11
N LEU A 54 -0.55 -4.97 7.72
CA LEU A 54 -1.32 -5.98 8.43
C LEU A 54 -0.63 -7.31 8.11
N SER A 55 0.13 -7.87 9.04
CA SER A 55 0.78 -9.17 8.84
C SER A 55 -0.20 -10.36 8.90
N GLY A 56 -1.51 -10.10 9.05
CA GLY A 56 -2.51 -11.15 9.27
C GLY A 56 -2.41 -11.84 10.64
N THR A 57 -1.42 -11.47 11.45
CA THR A 57 -1.10 -12.14 12.72
C THR A 57 -1.75 -11.47 13.93
N ASP A 58 -1.96 -10.15 13.90
CA ASP A 58 -2.52 -9.39 15.03
C ASP A 58 -3.70 -8.49 14.59
N PRO A 59 -4.95 -8.94 14.80
CA PRO A 59 -6.16 -8.16 14.51
C PRO A 59 -6.20 -6.76 15.16
N ALA A 60 -5.52 -6.53 16.28
CA ALA A 60 -5.53 -5.23 16.99
C ALA A 60 -4.88 -4.09 16.19
N THR A 61 -4.13 -4.44 15.14
CA THR A 61 -3.50 -3.49 14.22
C THR A 61 -4.51 -2.85 13.26
N ILE A 62 -5.69 -3.45 13.05
CA ILE A 62 -6.75 -2.91 12.18
C ILE A 62 -7.31 -1.63 12.80
N LYS A 63 -7.37 -0.55 12.01
CA LYS A 63 -7.93 0.75 12.41
C LYS A 63 -9.18 1.08 11.59
N GLY A 64 -10.11 1.85 12.18
CA GLY A 64 -11.36 2.21 11.51
C GLY A 64 -11.20 2.97 10.19
N TRP A 65 -10.08 3.64 9.95
CA TRP A 65 -9.81 4.31 8.66
C TRP A 65 -9.34 3.35 7.55
N MET A 66 -9.09 2.08 7.87
CA MET A 66 -8.73 1.05 6.90
C MET A 66 -9.98 0.60 6.13
N THR A 67 -9.78 -0.02 4.96
CA THR A 67 -10.87 -0.50 4.11
C THR A 67 -11.15 -1.97 4.38
N ILE A 68 -12.33 -2.45 4.00
CA ILE A 68 -12.66 -3.88 3.99
C ILE A 68 -11.61 -4.66 3.20
N GLN A 69 -11.24 -4.18 2.02
CA GLN A 69 -10.26 -4.83 1.15
C GLN A 69 -8.92 -5.01 1.86
N ALA A 70 -8.45 -4.02 2.62
CA ALA A 70 -7.19 -4.12 3.34
C ALA A 70 -7.22 -5.23 4.41
N VAL A 71 -8.38 -5.50 5.01
CA VAL A 71 -8.56 -6.62 5.95
C VAL A 71 -8.54 -7.95 5.19
N LEU A 72 -9.25 -8.05 4.07
CA LEU A 72 -9.29 -9.27 3.25
C LEU A 72 -7.93 -9.62 2.64
N ASP A 73 -7.14 -8.63 2.25
CA ASP A 73 -5.79 -8.84 1.71
C ASP A 73 -4.82 -9.33 2.79
N ALA A 74 -5.09 -9.03 4.05
CA ALA A 74 -4.20 -9.31 5.17
C ALA A 74 -4.52 -10.59 5.93
N TYR A 75 -5.80 -10.95 6.01
CA TYR A 75 -6.27 -12.11 6.75
C TYR A 75 -6.83 -13.14 5.77
N PRO A 76 -6.57 -14.45 5.98
CA PRO A 76 -7.07 -15.51 5.11
C PRO A 76 -8.56 -15.77 5.36
N VAL A 77 -9.40 -14.75 5.17
CA VAL A 77 -10.85 -14.79 5.35
C VAL A 77 -11.55 -14.41 4.06
N ASP A 78 -12.65 -15.09 3.77
CA ASP A 78 -13.44 -14.82 2.59
C ASP A 78 -14.38 -13.61 2.78
N GLN A 79 -14.55 -12.83 1.72
CA GLN A 79 -15.41 -11.63 1.74
C GLN A 79 -16.86 -12.00 2.05
N ALA A 80 -17.38 -13.08 1.47
CA ALA A 80 -18.77 -13.47 1.69
C ALA A 80 -19.01 -13.89 3.15
N SER A 81 -18.01 -14.54 3.77
CA SER A 81 -18.07 -14.92 5.18
C SER A 81 -18.11 -13.70 6.09
N LEU A 82 -17.26 -12.69 5.84
CA LEU A 82 -17.26 -11.43 6.57
C LEU A 82 -18.58 -10.67 6.41
N TYR A 83 -19.09 -10.56 5.18
CA TYR A 83 -20.33 -9.83 4.91
C TYR A 83 -21.53 -10.48 5.57
N ARG A 84 -21.63 -11.82 5.53
CA ARG A 84 -22.67 -12.56 6.24
C ARG A 84 -22.57 -12.42 7.76
N GLN A 85 -21.36 -12.51 8.31
CA GLN A 85 -21.13 -12.42 9.76
C GLN A 85 -21.61 -11.09 10.34
N PHE A 86 -21.36 -10.00 9.62
CA PHE A 86 -21.70 -8.65 10.08
C PHE A 86 -22.96 -8.06 9.43
N GLY A 87 -23.66 -8.82 8.58
CA GLY A 87 -24.86 -8.35 7.88
C GLY A 87 -24.59 -7.18 6.94
N ILE A 88 -23.40 -7.12 6.34
CA ILE A 88 -23.02 -6.06 5.40
C ILE A 88 -23.76 -6.30 4.08
N PRO A 89 -24.46 -5.29 3.53
CA PRO A 89 -25.09 -5.41 2.21
C PRO A 89 -24.05 -5.74 1.13
N GLU A 90 -24.35 -6.69 0.23
CA GLU A 90 -23.44 -7.08 -0.86
C GLU A 90 -23.11 -5.93 -1.83
N GLU A 91 -24.01 -4.94 -1.91
CA GLU A 91 -23.83 -3.68 -2.65
C GLU A 91 -22.67 -2.83 -2.11
N THR A 92 -22.20 -3.10 -0.88
CA THR A 92 -21.18 -2.30 -0.19
C THR A 92 -19.80 -2.54 -0.80
N PRO A 93 -19.15 -1.52 -1.37
CA PRO A 93 -17.82 -1.68 -1.97
C PRO A 93 -16.77 -2.10 -0.94
N SER A 94 -15.86 -3.00 -1.31
CA SER A 94 -14.74 -3.41 -0.43
C SER A 94 -13.72 -2.26 -0.20
N SER A 95 -13.79 -1.18 -0.98
CA SER A 95 -13.04 0.05 -0.75
C SER A 95 -13.60 0.92 0.38
N THR A 96 -14.75 0.55 0.97
CA THR A 96 -15.39 1.30 2.05
C THR A 96 -14.54 1.25 3.33
N PRO A 97 -14.26 2.40 3.98
CA PRO A 97 -13.61 2.43 5.28
C PRO A 97 -14.45 1.76 6.39
N LEU A 98 -13.81 1.02 7.29
CA LEU A 98 -14.49 0.28 8.36
C LEU A 98 -15.32 1.19 9.28
N LYS A 99 -14.80 2.37 9.61
CA LYS A 99 -15.51 3.38 10.41
C LYS A 99 -16.80 3.87 9.75
N ASP A 100 -16.84 3.87 8.42
CA ASP A 100 -18.02 4.31 7.67
C ASP A 100 -19.07 3.19 7.66
N LEU A 101 -18.65 1.92 7.78
CA LEU A 101 -19.57 0.79 7.99
C LEU A 101 -20.26 0.85 9.35
N GLU A 102 -19.60 1.35 10.40
CA GLU A 102 -20.23 1.51 11.72
C GLU A 102 -21.44 2.45 11.66
N ALA A 103 -21.45 3.41 10.72
CA ALA A 103 -22.58 4.31 10.52
C ALA A 103 -23.72 3.70 9.67
N VAL A 104 -23.43 2.69 8.85
CA VAL A 104 -24.36 2.13 7.86
C VAL A 104 -24.91 0.76 8.29
N VAL A 105 -24.11 -0.02 9.01
CA VAL A 105 -24.40 -1.40 9.39
C VAL A 105 -24.63 -1.44 10.91
N PRO A 106 -25.90 -1.53 11.37
CA PRO A 106 -26.20 -1.57 12.79
C PRO A 106 -25.61 -2.85 13.42
N GLY A 107 -24.79 -2.68 14.45
CA GLY A 107 -24.11 -3.79 15.14
C GLY A 107 -22.70 -4.10 14.62
N PHE A 108 -22.24 -3.45 13.55
CA PHE A 108 -20.84 -3.50 13.16
C PHE A 108 -19.99 -2.60 14.06
N SER A 109 -18.84 -3.12 14.52
CA SER A 109 -17.80 -2.34 15.18
C SER A 109 -16.43 -2.90 14.85
N VAL A 110 -15.40 -2.05 14.82
CA VAL A 110 -14.01 -2.49 14.63
C VAL A 110 -13.57 -3.48 15.72
N THR A 111 -14.04 -3.30 16.96
CA THR A 111 -13.75 -4.24 18.06
C THR A 111 -14.34 -5.63 17.80
N ALA A 112 -15.61 -5.71 17.38
CA ALA A 112 -16.23 -6.99 17.04
C ALA A 112 -15.54 -7.67 15.85
N LEU A 113 -15.05 -6.88 14.90
CA LEU A 113 -14.21 -7.39 13.80
C LEU A 113 -12.89 -7.98 14.32
N HIS A 114 -12.20 -7.31 15.26
CA HIS A 114 -10.99 -7.83 15.89
C HIS A 114 -11.24 -9.17 16.58
N ASP A 115 -12.29 -9.24 17.39
CA ASP A 115 -12.66 -10.46 18.13
C ASP A 115 -12.98 -11.61 17.17
N TRP A 116 -13.78 -11.35 16.14
CA TRP A 116 -14.11 -12.37 15.15
C TRP A 116 -12.85 -12.84 14.39
N LEU A 117 -11.99 -11.93 13.93
CA LEU A 117 -10.75 -12.31 13.24
C LEU A 117 -9.82 -13.12 14.15
N SER A 118 -9.77 -12.85 15.44
CA SER A 118 -8.99 -13.64 16.39
C SER A 118 -9.43 -15.12 16.47
N THR A 119 -10.70 -15.40 16.16
CA THR A 119 -11.22 -16.78 16.08
C THR A 119 -10.90 -17.46 14.74
N GLN A 120 -10.69 -16.68 13.68
CA GLN A 120 -10.41 -17.19 12.33
C GLN A 120 -8.91 -17.41 12.09
N VAL A 121 -8.06 -16.60 12.74
CA VAL A 121 -6.61 -16.75 12.71
C VAL A 121 -6.20 -17.81 13.73
N VAL A 122 -6.31 -19.07 13.33
CA VAL A 122 -5.72 -20.19 14.07
C VAL A 122 -4.19 -20.10 13.94
N PRO A 123 -3.40 -20.23 15.03
CA PRO A 123 -1.93 -20.26 14.96
C PRO A 123 -1.39 -21.46 14.18
#